data_AF-F8NJL9-F1
#
_entry.id   AF-F8NJL9-F1
#
_cell.length_a   1.000
_cell.length_b   1.000
_cell.length_c   1.000
_cell.angle_alpha   90.00
_cell.angle_beta   90.00
_cell.angle_gamma   90.00
#
_symmetry.space_group_name_H-M   'P 1'
#
loop_
_entity.id
_entity.type
_entity.pdbx_description
1 polymer ?
#
loop_
_entity_poly.entity_id
_entity_poly.type
_entity_poly.pdbx_seq_one_letter_code
_entity_poly.pdbx_strand_id
1 'polypeptide(L)'
;MPSPLQSLIAMNPPPPLYFGNRNSLLDCYAVWRHIPYESCCCPESSEGMIDGALTHFVQLPRLFLAMLQKVKSVISGSVAMTFFEGWSGWEPWDMDVYVPSFSRDRMLWCFKNSEGYDVVQEEAKNKEDYVANIDIEDVISLARGGMKIDLVVSSTFVNLLPVFCFHSTAVINFISGDGFFSAYPVLTEERRSLINANHYTLFQYTTLHSTSVQGYLKYIERGYNVQMNPRA
;
A
#
# COMPACT_ATOMS: atom_id res chain seq x y z
N MET A 1 12.68 -5.08 45.89
CA MET A 1 13.38 -4.73 44.63
C MET A 1 12.58 -5.30 43.48
N PRO A 2 12.08 -4.49 42.53
CA PRO A 2 11.29 -5.02 41.41
C PRO A 2 12.20 -5.72 40.39
N SER A 3 11.65 -6.69 39.67
CA SER A 3 12.39 -7.57 38.75
C SER A 3 12.78 -6.87 37.43
N PRO A 4 13.82 -7.36 36.71
CA PRO A 4 14.33 -6.74 35.47
C PRO A 4 13.36 -6.76 34.27
N LEU A 5 12.16 -7.34 34.43
CA LEU A 5 11.19 -7.55 33.36
C LEU A 5 10.05 -6.52 33.34
N GLN A 6 10.00 -5.60 34.30
CA GLN A 6 8.98 -4.53 34.34
C GLN A 6 9.46 -3.18 33.77
N SER A 7 10.72 -3.07 33.35
CA SER A 7 11.29 -1.84 32.78
C SER A 7 11.26 -1.77 31.24
N LEU A 8 10.65 -2.74 30.55
CA LEU A 8 10.61 -2.79 29.08
C LEU A 8 9.26 -2.40 28.44
N ILE A 9 8.23 -2.05 29.23
CA ILE A 9 6.86 -1.75 28.74
C ILE A 9 6.52 -0.24 28.83
N ALA A 10 7.47 0.61 29.21
CA ALA A 10 7.28 2.06 29.27
C ALA A 10 8.12 2.82 28.23
N MET A 11 8.16 2.33 26.97
CA MET A 11 8.63 3.15 25.86
C MET A 11 7.44 3.89 25.28
N ASN A 12 7.32 5.18 25.64
CA ASN A 12 6.45 6.11 24.93
C ASN A 12 6.76 6.02 23.42
N PRO A 13 5.75 6.10 22.53
CA PRO A 13 6.01 6.26 21.11
C PRO A 13 6.92 7.47 20.89
N PRO A 14 7.86 7.42 19.93
CA PRO A 14 8.71 8.58 19.65
C PRO A 14 7.82 9.78 19.34
N PRO A 15 8.12 10.97 19.88
CA PRO A 15 7.35 12.17 19.55
C PRO A 15 7.43 12.40 18.02
N PRO A 16 6.36 12.90 17.38
CA PRO A 16 6.45 13.33 16.00
C PRO A 16 7.58 14.36 15.90
N LEU A 17 8.53 14.11 15.01
CA LEU A 17 9.65 15.01 14.73
C LEU A 17 9.11 16.29 14.07
N TYR A 18 8.64 17.23 14.88
CA TYR A 18 8.33 18.59 14.46
C TYR A 18 9.60 19.43 14.51
N PHE A 19 10.30 19.52 13.39
CA PHE A 19 11.26 20.60 13.15
C PHE A 19 10.66 21.56 12.12
N GLY A 20 10.24 22.73 12.60
CA GLY A 20 9.58 23.73 11.77
C GLY A 20 10.56 24.53 10.89
N ASN A 21 10.22 24.65 9.61
CA ASN A 21 10.22 25.94 8.91
C ASN A 21 9.29 25.84 7.67
N ARG A 22 8.21 26.62 7.62
CA ARG A 22 7.08 26.50 6.66
C ARG A 22 7.39 26.85 5.18
N ASN A 23 8.65 26.82 4.74
CA ASN A 23 9.04 27.36 3.43
C ASN A 23 9.91 26.43 2.57
N SER A 24 9.90 25.11 2.80
CA SER A 24 10.48 24.17 1.83
C SER A 24 9.46 23.10 1.42
N LEU A 25 9.13 23.04 0.13
CA LEU A 25 8.41 21.94 -0.54
C LEU A 25 9.12 20.56 -0.46
N LEU A 26 10.16 20.46 0.37
CA LEU A 26 10.86 19.22 0.75
C LEU A 26 10.30 18.62 2.05
N ASP A 27 9.18 19.13 2.56
CA ASP A 27 8.44 18.53 3.68
C ASP A 27 7.74 17.22 3.24
N CYS A 28 8.53 16.27 2.71
CA CYS A 28 8.18 14.88 2.47
C CYS A 28 8.26 14.12 3.81
N TYR A 29 7.45 14.51 4.79
CA TYR A 29 7.35 13.75 6.03
C TYR A 29 6.42 12.57 5.78
N ALA A 30 6.98 11.36 5.82
CA ALA A 30 6.15 10.17 5.81
C ALA A 30 5.19 10.20 7.02
N VAL A 31 3.93 9.90 6.79
CA VAL A 31 2.91 9.88 7.83
C VAL A 31 2.61 8.45 8.20
N TRP A 32 2.76 8.13 9.49
CA TRP A 32 2.25 6.91 10.11
C TRP A 32 1.12 7.28 11.08
N ARG A 33 -0.03 6.62 10.96
CA ARG A 33 -1.10 6.73 11.96
C ARG A 33 -1.56 5.34 12.39
N HIS A 34 -1.73 5.16 13.68
CA HIS A 34 -2.33 3.96 14.24
C HIS A 34 -3.84 3.96 14.03
N ILE A 35 -4.39 2.77 13.78
CA ILE A 35 -5.83 2.54 13.92
C ILE A 35 -6.08 2.24 15.40
N PRO A 36 -6.77 3.11 16.16
CA PRO A 36 -7.12 2.80 17.53
C PRO A 36 -8.00 1.54 17.58
N TYR A 37 -7.81 0.72 18.61
CA TYR A 37 -8.61 -0.49 18.82
C TYR A 37 -9.91 -0.18 19.60
N GLU A 38 -10.15 1.09 19.95
CA GLU A 38 -11.25 1.52 20.82
C GLU A 38 -12.27 2.35 20.03
N SER A 39 -13.47 1.78 19.94
CA SER A 39 -14.68 2.31 19.33
C SER A 39 -14.91 3.78 19.64
N CYS A 40 -14.77 4.64 18.63
CA CYS A 40 -15.29 6.00 18.70
C CYS A 40 -16.31 6.19 17.59
N CYS A 41 -17.58 6.35 17.97
CA CYS A 41 -18.74 6.57 17.10
C CYS A 41 -18.73 7.94 16.40
N CYS A 42 -17.63 8.32 15.76
CA CYS A 42 -17.56 9.45 14.86
C CYS A 42 -17.61 8.91 13.41
N PRO A 43 -18.62 9.25 12.59
CA PRO A 43 -18.67 8.85 11.19
C PRO A 43 -17.52 9.42 10.34
N GLU A 44 -16.76 10.38 10.88
CA GLU A 44 -15.54 10.97 10.29
C GLU A 44 -14.23 10.40 10.88
N SER A 45 -14.31 9.30 11.65
CA SER A 45 -13.11 8.61 12.13
C SER A 45 -12.43 7.85 10.99
N SER A 46 -11.10 7.73 11.02
CA SER A 46 -10.33 6.88 10.09
C SER A 46 -10.83 5.43 10.05
N GLU A 47 -11.56 5.01 11.10
CA GLU A 47 -12.25 3.74 11.19
C GLU A 47 -13.40 3.61 10.19
N GLY A 48 -14.29 4.59 10.04
CA GLY A 48 -15.37 4.52 9.06
C GLY A 48 -14.86 4.48 7.63
N MET A 49 -13.77 5.21 7.37
CA MET A 49 -13.12 5.27 6.05
C MET A 49 -12.50 3.94 5.64
N ILE A 50 -11.81 3.25 6.54
CA ILE A 50 -11.17 1.97 6.23
C ILE A 50 -12.20 0.87 6.00
N ASP A 51 -13.31 0.87 6.75
CA ASP A 51 -14.39 -0.10 6.54
C ASP A 51 -15.05 0.13 5.18
N GLY A 52 -15.32 1.38 4.81
CA GLY A 52 -15.83 1.73 3.48
C GLY A 52 -14.88 1.31 2.34
N ALA A 53 -13.57 1.53 2.51
CA ALA A 53 -12.58 1.15 1.49
C ALA A 53 -12.49 -0.37 1.28
N LEU A 54 -12.75 -1.17 2.32
CA LEU A 54 -12.52 -2.63 2.29
C LEU A 54 -13.79 -3.46 2.12
N THR A 55 -14.97 -2.93 2.44
CA THR A 55 -16.22 -3.70 2.47
C THR A 55 -16.62 -4.29 1.11
N HIS A 56 -16.10 -3.74 0.00
CA HIS A 56 -16.33 -4.27 -1.35
C HIS A 56 -15.49 -5.53 -1.63
N PHE A 57 -14.34 -5.66 -0.95
CA PHE A 57 -13.40 -6.76 -1.16
C PHE A 57 -13.56 -7.86 -0.11
N VAL A 58 -13.81 -7.51 1.15
CA VAL A 58 -13.90 -8.47 2.25
C VAL A 58 -15.18 -8.26 3.05
N GLN A 59 -15.77 -9.35 3.52
CA GLN A 59 -17.03 -9.30 4.27
C GLN A 59 -16.88 -8.60 5.62
N LEU A 60 -15.74 -8.80 6.29
CA LEU A 60 -15.47 -8.29 7.63
C LEU A 60 -14.11 -7.56 7.66
N PRO A 61 -14.07 -6.27 7.26
CA PRO A 61 -12.84 -5.47 7.21
C PRO A 61 -11.97 -5.55 8.46
N ARG A 62 -12.57 -5.53 9.65
CA ARG A 62 -11.81 -5.61 10.92
C ARG A 62 -11.11 -6.93 11.14
N LEU A 63 -11.77 -8.04 10.83
CA LEU A 63 -11.15 -9.36 10.90
C LEU A 63 -10.04 -9.49 9.86
N PHE A 64 -10.24 -8.89 8.70
CA PHE A 64 -9.22 -8.84 7.66
C PHE A 64 -8.00 -8.04 8.10
N LEU A 65 -8.17 -6.84 8.68
CA LEU A 65 -7.06 -6.05 9.25
C LEU A 65 -6.31 -6.80 10.35
N ALA A 66 -7.02 -7.44 11.28
CA ALA A 66 -6.39 -8.28 12.31
C ALA A 66 -5.60 -9.45 11.69
N MET A 67 -6.10 -10.03 10.60
CA MET A 67 -5.40 -11.06 9.86
C MET A 67 -4.13 -10.49 9.21
N LEU A 68 -4.19 -9.32 8.54
CA LEU A 68 -3.01 -8.65 7.96
C LEU A 68 -1.91 -8.44 9.01
N GLN A 69 -2.26 -7.96 10.21
CA GLN A 69 -1.32 -7.81 11.32
C GLN A 69 -0.65 -9.14 11.70
N LYS A 70 -1.45 -10.20 11.78
CA LYS A 70 -1.00 -11.55 12.16
C LYS A 70 -0.08 -12.17 11.13
N VAL A 71 -0.33 -11.95 9.84
CA VAL A 71 0.44 -12.54 8.74
C VAL A 71 1.51 -11.60 8.18
N LYS A 72 1.69 -10.42 8.80
CA LYS A 72 2.68 -9.40 8.40
C LYS A 72 2.48 -8.96 6.96
N SER A 73 1.22 -8.71 6.59
CA SER A 73 0.80 -8.29 5.25
C SER A 73 0.26 -6.86 5.26
N VAL A 74 0.25 -6.23 4.09
CA VAL A 74 -0.31 -4.89 3.90
C VAL A 74 -1.12 -4.82 2.62
N ILE A 75 -2.05 -3.88 2.54
CA ILE A 75 -2.77 -3.47 1.34
C ILE A 75 -2.05 -2.27 0.76
N SER A 76 -1.87 -2.20 -0.56
CA SER A 76 -1.31 -1.03 -1.25
C SER A 76 -2.08 -0.75 -2.54
N GLY A 77 -1.48 -0.02 -3.48
CA GLY A 77 -2.08 0.29 -4.77
C GLY A 77 -3.28 1.22 -4.66
N SER A 78 -4.28 0.97 -5.51
CA SER A 78 -5.44 1.86 -5.70
C SER A 78 -6.28 2.03 -4.44
N VAL A 79 -6.48 0.96 -3.65
CA VAL A 79 -7.25 1.01 -2.38
C VAL A 79 -6.56 1.87 -1.33
N ALA A 80 -5.25 1.69 -1.14
CA ALA A 80 -4.52 2.52 -0.19
C ALA A 80 -4.50 3.99 -0.62
N MET A 81 -4.33 4.24 -1.93
CA MET A 81 -4.33 5.58 -2.49
C MET A 81 -5.66 6.31 -2.28
N THR A 82 -6.81 5.70 -2.61
CA THR A 82 -8.12 6.33 -2.39
C THR A 82 -8.43 6.57 -0.92
N PHE A 83 -7.94 5.70 -0.03
CA PHE A 83 -8.04 5.94 1.42
C PHE A 83 -7.37 7.26 1.85
N PHE A 84 -6.20 7.59 1.30
CA PHE A 84 -5.50 8.84 1.61
C PHE A 84 -6.09 10.07 0.90
N GLU A 85 -6.64 9.90 -0.31
CA GLU A 85 -7.27 10.99 -1.07
C GLU A 85 -8.64 11.40 -0.52
N GLY A 86 -9.33 10.49 0.17
CA GLY A 86 -10.75 10.65 0.46
C GLY A 86 -11.60 10.43 -0.81
N TRP A 87 -12.59 11.31 -1.05
CA TRP A 87 -13.47 11.15 -2.20
C TRP A 87 -12.74 11.48 -3.51
N SER A 88 -12.47 10.46 -4.32
CA SER A 88 -11.68 10.58 -5.54
C SER A 88 -12.52 10.70 -6.82
N GLY A 89 -13.84 10.52 -6.73
CA GLY A 89 -14.77 10.49 -7.88
C GLY A 89 -14.75 9.18 -8.67
N TRP A 90 -13.95 8.21 -8.25
CA TRP A 90 -13.86 6.86 -8.78
C TRP A 90 -13.64 5.88 -7.63
N GLU A 91 -13.92 4.60 -7.85
CA GLU A 91 -13.74 3.54 -6.84
C GLU A 91 -12.75 2.48 -7.34
N PRO A 92 -11.91 1.92 -6.46
CA PRO A 92 -11.01 0.84 -6.82
C PRO A 92 -11.79 -0.45 -7.07
N TRP A 93 -11.52 -1.11 -8.20
CA TRP A 93 -12.05 -2.42 -8.56
C TRP A 93 -11.04 -3.55 -8.32
N ASP A 94 -9.81 -3.17 -8.01
CA ASP A 94 -8.65 -4.00 -7.71
C ASP A 94 -8.15 -3.71 -6.30
N MET A 95 -7.71 -4.74 -5.57
CA MET A 95 -6.99 -4.60 -4.29
C MET A 95 -5.68 -5.37 -4.34
N ASP A 96 -4.56 -4.68 -4.14
CA ASP A 96 -3.23 -5.29 -4.08
C ASP A 96 -2.85 -5.61 -2.63
N VAL A 97 -2.54 -6.87 -2.33
CA VAL A 97 -2.15 -7.34 -1.00
C VAL A 97 -0.74 -7.89 -1.04
N TYR A 98 0.17 -7.25 -0.30
CA TYR A 98 1.58 -7.58 -0.23
C TYR A 98 1.84 -8.48 0.97
N VAL A 99 2.36 -9.67 0.70
CA VAL A 99 2.58 -10.70 1.72
C VAL A 99 3.99 -11.24 1.67
N PRO A 100 4.60 -11.58 2.82
CA PRO A 100 5.83 -12.33 2.82
C PRO A 100 5.56 -13.77 2.37
N SER A 101 6.53 -14.43 1.72
CA SER A 101 6.39 -15.78 1.17
C SER A 101 5.85 -16.82 2.16
N PHE A 102 6.31 -16.78 3.42
CA PHE A 102 5.84 -17.69 4.47
C PHE A 102 4.36 -17.52 4.85
N SER A 103 3.74 -16.40 4.50
CA SER A 103 2.33 -16.09 4.76
C SER A 103 1.42 -16.32 3.56
N ARG A 104 1.98 -16.60 2.37
CA ARG A 104 1.27 -16.77 1.11
C ARG A 104 0.07 -17.70 1.23
N ASP A 105 0.31 -18.95 1.64
CA ASP A 105 -0.72 -19.99 1.65
C ASP A 105 -1.85 -19.66 2.62
N ARG A 106 -1.53 -18.99 3.73
CA ARG A 106 -2.51 -18.58 4.73
C ARG A 106 -3.41 -17.46 4.20
N MET A 107 -2.84 -16.49 3.49
CA MET A 107 -3.61 -15.41 2.87
C MET A 107 -4.50 -15.96 1.75
N LEU A 108 -3.92 -16.79 0.89
CA LEU A 108 -4.63 -17.45 -0.20
C LEU A 108 -5.79 -18.30 0.33
N TRP A 109 -5.57 -19.06 1.41
CA TRP A 109 -6.62 -19.83 2.06
C TRP A 109 -7.76 -18.93 2.57
N CYS A 110 -7.42 -17.77 3.17
CA CYS A 110 -8.41 -16.81 3.65
C CYS A 110 -9.31 -16.32 2.52
N PHE A 111 -8.72 -15.85 1.41
CA PHE A 111 -9.49 -15.35 0.28
C PHE A 111 -10.38 -16.43 -0.36
N LYS A 112 -9.85 -17.64 -0.54
CA LYS A 112 -10.61 -18.74 -1.14
C LYS A 112 -11.75 -19.22 -0.25
N ASN A 113 -11.43 -19.55 1.00
CA ASN A 113 -12.35 -20.30 1.86
C ASN A 113 -13.24 -19.40 2.72
N SER A 114 -12.78 -18.19 3.06
CA SER A 114 -13.56 -17.26 3.90
C SER A 114 -14.26 -16.19 3.06
N GLU A 115 -13.62 -15.71 2.00
CA GLU A 115 -14.16 -14.63 1.17
C GLU A 115 -14.77 -15.10 -0.15
N GLY A 116 -14.57 -16.36 -0.56
CA GLY A 116 -15.16 -16.92 -1.78
C GLY A 116 -14.53 -16.40 -3.08
N TYR A 117 -13.24 -16.07 -3.05
CA TYR A 117 -12.47 -15.74 -4.25
C TYR A 117 -11.94 -16.99 -4.95
N ASP A 118 -11.92 -16.96 -6.27
CA ASP A 118 -11.28 -17.99 -7.09
C ASP A 118 -9.95 -17.49 -7.65
N VAL A 119 -8.96 -18.38 -7.76
CA VAL A 119 -7.69 -18.07 -8.43
C VAL A 119 -7.95 -18.06 -9.93
N VAL A 120 -7.72 -16.91 -10.57
CA VAL A 120 -7.91 -16.75 -12.01
C VAL A 120 -6.60 -16.81 -12.78
N GLN A 121 -5.49 -16.48 -12.11
CA GLN A 121 -4.16 -16.47 -12.72
C GLN A 121 -3.11 -16.61 -11.63
N GLU A 122 -2.16 -17.51 -11.86
CA GLU A 122 -0.98 -17.72 -11.03
C GLU A 122 0.22 -17.57 -11.95
N GLU A 123 0.86 -16.40 -11.88
CA GLU A 123 2.02 -16.10 -12.69
C GLU A 123 3.27 -16.11 -11.82
N ALA A 124 3.96 -17.25 -11.81
CA ALA A 124 5.36 -17.27 -11.45
C ALA A 124 6.10 -16.34 -12.42
N LYS A 125 6.44 -15.12 -11.98
CA LYS A 125 6.91 -14.09 -12.91
C LYS A 125 8.18 -14.54 -13.62
N ASN A 126 8.19 -14.36 -14.94
CA ASN A 126 9.45 -14.21 -15.67
C ASN A 126 10.14 -12.93 -15.17
N LYS A 127 11.41 -13.02 -14.80
CA LYS A 127 12.19 -11.94 -14.17
C LYS A 127 12.36 -10.67 -15.03
N GLU A 128 11.82 -10.64 -16.24
CA GLU A 128 12.16 -9.67 -17.29
C GLU A 128 11.21 -8.46 -17.37
N ASP A 129 9.95 -8.55 -16.90
CA ASP A 129 8.92 -7.52 -17.15
C ASP A 129 8.86 -6.36 -16.13
N TYR A 130 9.73 -6.40 -15.11
CA TYR A 130 9.87 -5.34 -14.11
C TYR A 130 11.35 -5.22 -13.73
N VAL A 131 11.98 -4.08 -14.00
CA VAL A 131 13.37 -3.82 -13.57
C VAL A 131 13.46 -3.64 -12.03
N ALA A 132 12.34 -3.39 -11.36
CA ALA A 132 12.22 -3.15 -9.92
C ALA A 132 11.88 -4.41 -9.08
N ASN A 133 12.01 -5.61 -9.66
CA ASN A 133 11.35 -6.84 -9.21
C ASN A 133 12.24 -7.80 -8.41
N ILE A 134 13.35 -7.34 -7.83
CA ILE A 134 14.25 -8.21 -7.05
C ILE A 134 13.49 -8.87 -5.88
N ASP A 135 12.41 -8.22 -5.42
CA ASP A 135 11.76 -8.53 -4.15
C ASP A 135 10.34 -9.11 -4.28
N ILE A 136 9.87 -9.43 -5.50
CA ILE A 136 8.59 -10.12 -5.76
C ILE A 136 8.87 -11.55 -6.27
N GLU A 137 8.39 -12.54 -5.53
CA GLU A 137 8.48 -13.97 -5.88
C GLU A 137 7.35 -14.39 -6.83
N ASP A 138 6.12 -13.94 -6.55
CA ASP A 138 4.92 -14.42 -7.23
C ASP A 138 3.81 -13.37 -7.20
N VAL A 139 2.90 -13.42 -8.17
CA VAL A 139 1.65 -12.65 -8.16
C VAL A 139 0.50 -13.59 -8.49
N ILE A 140 -0.38 -13.76 -7.52
CA ILE A 140 -1.57 -14.61 -7.64
C ILE A 140 -2.78 -13.69 -7.76
N SER A 141 -3.42 -13.67 -8.93
CA SER A 141 -4.66 -12.92 -9.13
C SER A 141 -5.87 -13.77 -8.77
N LEU A 142 -6.74 -13.19 -7.95
CA LEU A 142 -8.02 -13.77 -7.56
C LEU A 142 -9.17 -12.88 -8.01
N ALA A 143 -10.32 -13.49 -8.29
CA ALA A 143 -11.53 -12.76 -8.65
C ALA A 143 -12.79 -13.26 -7.93
N ARG A 144 -13.72 -12.33 -7.69
CA ARG A 144 -15.06 -12.61 -7.15
C ARG A 144 -16.04 -11.55 -7.61
N GLY A 145 -17.04 -11.93 -8.42
CA GLY A 145 -18.15 -11.03 -8.79
C GLY A 145 -17.73 -9.69 -9.38
N GLY A 146 -16.67 -9.67 -10.20
CA GLY A 146 -16.11 -8.45 -10.81
C GLY A 146 -15.04 -7.74 -9.96
N MET A 147 -14.86 -8.12 -8.69
CA MET A 147 -13.75 -7.66 -7.87
C MET A 147 -12.48 -8.46 -8.18
N LYS A 148 -11.33 -7.79 -8.20
CA LYS A 148 -10.01 -8.42 -8.33
C LYS A 148 -9.17 -8.22 -7.08
N ILE A 149 -8.45 -9.25 -6.66
CA ILE A 149 -7.38 -9.15 -5.65
C ILE A 149 -6.09 -9.66 -6.28
N ASP A 150 -5.03 -8.88 -6.20
CA ASP A 150 -3.69 -9.33 -6.57
C ASP A 150 -2.89 -9.58 -5.30
N LEU A 151 -2.57 -10.85 -5.06
CA LEU A 151 -1.74 -11.29 -3.95
C LEU A 151 -0.28 -11.26 -4.39
N VAL A 152 0.43 -10.21 -4.00
CA VAL A 152 1.83 -9.98 -4.34
C VAL A 152 2.72 -10.60 -3.27
N VAL A 153 3.41 -11.67 -3.62
CA VAL A 153 4.27 -12.43 -2.72
C VAL A 153 5.68 -11.86 -2.80
N SER A 154 6.21 -11.38 -1.68
CA SER A 154 7.61 -10.95 -1.61
C SER A 154 8.56 -12.14 -1.49
N SER A 155 9.67 -12.07 -2.23
CA SER A 155 10.78 -13.02 -2.14
C SER A 155 11.60 -12.87 -0.85
N THR A 156 11.33 -11.83 -0.06
CA THR A 156 12.02 -11.55 1.21
C THR A 156 11.04 -11.64 2.40
N PHE A 157 11.59 -11.58 3.62
CA PHE A 157 10.77 -11.45 4.83
C PHE A 157 10.08 -10.08 4.96
N VAL A 158 10.43 -9.12 4.10
CA VAL A 158 9.92 -7.74 4.11
C VAL A 158 8.97 -7.55 2.93
N ASN A 159 7.67 -7.62 3.21
CA ASN A 159 6.62 -7.43 2.21
C ASN A 159 6.48 -5.99 1.69
N LEU A 160 7.09 -5.01 2.37
CA LEU A 160 7.00 -3.59 2.00
C LEU A 160 7.94 -3.21 0.87
N LEU A 161 9.02 -3.95 0.65
CA LEU A 161 10.04 -3.55 -0.32
C LEU A 161 9.48 -3.40 -1.74
N PRO A 162 8.63 -4.32 -2.23
CA PRO A 162 7.89 -4.12 -3.48
C PRO A 162 7.04 -2.83 -3.56
N VAL A 163 6.50 -2.34 -2.44
CA VAL A 163 5.68 -1.11 -2.40
C VAL A 163 6.54 0.13 -2.66
N PHE A 164 7.78 0.15 -2.16
CA PHE A 164 8.71 1.26 -2.42
C PHE A 164 9.34 1.21 -3.82
N CYS A 165 9.15 0.10 -4.53
CA CYS A 165 9.61 -0.14 -5.88
C CYS A 165 8.52 0.12 -6.94
N PHE A 166 7.45 0.84 -6.60
CA PHE A 166 6.42 1.23 -7.58
C PHE A 166 6.89 2.34 -8.52
N HIS A 167 6.28 2.38 -9.70
CA HIS A 167 6.61 3.31 -10.78
C HIS A 167 6.40 4.78 -10.41
N SER A 168 5.50 5.11 -9.48
CA SER A 168 5.19 6.50 -9.13
C SER A 168 4.92 6.67 -7.63
N THR A 169 5.16 7.88 -7.10
CA THR A 169 4.93 8.18 -5.68
C THR A 169 3.46 8.13 -5.26
N ALA A 170 2.51 8.26 -6.21
CA ALA A 170 1.06 8.18 -5.95
C ALA A 170 0.65 6.88 -5.23
N VAL A 171 1.38 5.80 -5.45
CA VAL A 171 1.04 4.46 -4.95
C VAL A 171 2.02 3.96 -3.89
N ILE A 172 2.93 4.79 -3.41
CA ILE A 172 3.85 4.43 -2.31
C ILE A 172 3.16 4.72 -0.97
N ASN A 173 2.03 4.04 -0.80
CA ASN A 173 1.09 4.17 0.31
C ASN A 173 0.64 2.75 0.69
N PHE A 174 0.46 2.47 1.98
CA PHE A 174 -0.06 1.17 2.39
C PHE A 174 -0.90 1.24 3.67
N ILE A 175 -1.78 0.24 3.81
CA ILE A 175 -2.62 0.00 4.98
C ILE A 175 -2.19 -1.34 5.59
N SER A 176 -1.89 -1.37 6.88
CA SER A 176 -1.62 -2.59 7.64
C SER A 176 -2.71 -2.81 8.69
N GLY A 177 -2.65 -3.94 9.39
CA GLY A 177 -3.52 -4.15 10.53
C GLY A 177 -3.23 -3.26 11.74
N ASP A 178 -2.06 -2.61 11.79
CA ASP A 178 -1.66 -1.71 12.88
C ASP A 178 -1.97 -0.24 12.56
N GLY A 179 -2.19 0.11 11.30
CA GLY A 179 -2.20 1.50 10.89
C GLY A 179 -2.13 1.68 9.38
N PHE A 180 -1.80 2.90 8.97
CA PHE A 180 -1.60 3.24 7.58
C PHE A 180 -0.39 4.16 7.44
N PHE A 181 0.22 4.08 6.26
CA PHE A 181 1.45 4.78 5.92
C PHE A 181 1.34 5.43 4.54
N SER A 182 1.78 6.68 4.47
CA SER A 182 2.05 7.36 3.20
C SER A 182 3.48 7.88 3.19
N ALA A 183 4.24 7.52 2.16
CA ALA A 183 5.61 8.03 1.99
C ALA A 183 5.62 9.50 1.54
N TYR A 184 4.58 9.92 0.80
CA TYR A 184 4.48 11.23 0.18
C TYR A 184 3.08 11.85 0.39
N PRO A 185 2.65 12.06 1.64
CA PRO A 185 1.26 12.41 1.95
C PRO A 185 0.84 13.73 1.30
N VAL A 186 1.71 14.74 1.30
CA VAL A 186 1.44 16.03 0.65
C VAL A 186 1.20 15.85 -0.86
N LEU A 187 1.99 15.01 -1.53
CA LEU A 187 1.82 14.77 -2.96
C LEU A 187 0.54 13.95 -3.23
N THR A 188 0.28 12.91 -2.44
CA THR A 188 -0.93 12.08 -2.58
C THR A 188 -2.21 12.89 -2.36
N GLU A 189 -2.27 13.70 -1.29
CA GLU A 189 -3.43 14.56 -0.98
C GLU A 189 -3.70 15.60 -2.09
N GLU A 190 -2.64 16.15 -2.70
CA GLU A 190 -2.74 17.12 -3.78
C GLU A 190 -2.85 16.48 -5.18
N ARG A 191 -2.99 15.15 -5.27
CA ARG A 191 -3.01 14.38 -6.53
C ARG A 191 -1.82 14.71 -7.43
N ARG A 192 -0.64 14.87 -6.84
CA ARG A 192 0.64 15.02 -7.52
C ARG A 192 1.43 13.72 -7.40
N SER A 193 2.18 13.38 -8.42
CA SER A 193 3.05 12.21 -8.38
C SER A 193 4.36 12.47 -9.07
N LEU A 194 5.43 11.94 -8.50
CA LEU A 194 6.73 11.84 -9.14
C LEU A 194 6.91 10.46 -9.75
N ILE A 195 7.62 10.40 -10.87
CA ILE A 195 8.10 9.16 -11.45
C ILE A 195 9.23 8.61 -10.57
N ASN A 196 9.16 7.33 -10.20
CA ASN A 196 10.21 6.66 -9.48
C ASN A 196 11.41 6.45 -10.42
N ALA A 197 12.57 6.96 -10.01
CA ALA A 197 13.80 6.90 -10.78
C ALA A 197 14.25 5.45 -11.10
N ASN A 198 13.83 4.47 -10.29
CA ASN A 198 14.14 3.05 -10.53
C ASN A 198 13.44 2.46 -11.76
N HIS A 199 12.50 3.19 -12.37
CA HIS A 199 11.75 2.75 -13.56
C HIS A 199 12.28 3.30 -14.88
N TYR A 200 13.40 4.02 -14.84
CA TYR A 200 14.15 4.34 -16.05
C TYR A 200 15.04 3.15 -16.43
N THR A 201 15.16 2.89 -17.73
CA THR A 201 16.11 1.88 -18.23
C THR A 201 17.55 2.28 -17.87
N LEU A 202 18.28 1.36 -17.22
CA LEU A 202 19.67 1.50 -16.71
C LEU A 202 20.68 2.05 -17.73
N PHE A 203 20.36 2.01 -19.02
CA PHE A 203 21.30 2.34 -20.10
C PHE A 203 21.01 3.66 -20.83
N GLN A 204 19.86 4.31 -20.62
CA GLN A 204 19.55 5.55 -21.36
C GLN A 204 18.89 6.68 -20.54
N TYR A 205 18.34 6.45 -19.34
CA TYR A 205 17.61 7.48 -18.57
C TYR A 205 16.47 8.21 -19.33
N THR A 206 16.14 7.81 -20.56
CA THR A 206 15.17 8.48 -21.43
C THR A 206 13.96 7.63 -21.78
N THR A 207 14.04 6.31 -21.62
CA THR A 207 12.97 5.38 -21.99
C THR A 207 12.42 4.66 -20.76
N LEU A 208 11.14 4.87 -20.50
CA LEU A 208 10.36 4.19 -19.46
C LEU A 208 9.99 2.77 -19.90
N HIS A 209 9.93 1.82 -18.97
CA HIS A 209 9.41 0.49 -19.26
C HIS A 209 7.92 0.58 -19.66
N SER A 210 7.48 -0.19 -20.67
CA SER A 210 6.11 -0.10 -21.23
C SER A 210 5.01 -0.33 -20.19
N THR A 211 5.23 -1.26 -19.25
CA THR A 211 4.30 -1.50 -18.12
C THR A 211 4.25 -0.34 -17.14
N SER A 212 5.35 0.41 -16.98
CA SER A 212 5.38 1.62 -16.15
C SER A 212 4.63 2.78 -16.83
N VAL A 213 4.71 2.88 -18.17
CA VAL A 213 3.93 3.86 -18.95
C VAL A 213 2.44 3.68 -18.74
N GLN A 214 1.94 2.45 -18.83
CA GLN A 214 0.52 2.16 -18.58
C GLN A 214 0.10 2.52 -17.15
N GLY A 215 0.99 2.25 -16.17
CA GLY A 215 0.81 2.72 -14.80
C GLY A 215 0.63 4.23 -14.70
N TYR A 216 1.51 5.02 -15.33
CA TYR A 216 1.39 6.49 -15.32
C TYR A 216 0.09 6.98 -15.96
N LEU A 217 -0.27 6.44 -17.14
CA LEU A 217 -1.49 6.82 -17.84
C LEU A 217 -2.74 6.54 -17.00
N LYS A 218 -2.82 5.37 -16.35
CA LYS A 218 -3.89 4.99 -15.40
C LYS A 218 -4.10 6.06 -14.32
N TYR A 219 -3.01 6.61 -13.75
CA TYR A 219 -3.14 7.62 -12.69
C TYR A 219 -3.42 9.03 -13.23
N ILE A 220 -2.91 9.38 -14.42
CA ILE A 220 -3.29 10.64 -15.10
C ILE A 220 -4.80 10.68 -15.37
N GLU A 221 -5.38 9.57 -15.85
CA GLU A 221 -6.84 9.45 -16.07
C GLU A 221 -7.65 9.59 -14.77
N ARG A 222 -7.05 9.26 -13.62
CA ARG A 222 -7.63 9.44 -12.28
C ARG A 222 -7.43 10.85 -11.72
N GLY A 223 -6.84 11.76 -12.52
CA GLY A 223 -6.65 13.16 -12.17
C GLY A 223 -5.31 13.47 -11.50
N TYR A 224 -4.32 12.56 -11.54
CA TYR A 224 -2.99 12.88 -11.05
C TYR A 224 -2.21 13.76 -12.03
N ASN A 225 -1.56 14.78 -11.49
CA ASN A 225 -0.48 15.47 -12.17
C ASN A 225 0.83 14.68 -11.96
N VAL A 226 1.14 13.78 -12.90
CA VAL A 226 2.37 12.97 -12.88
C VAL A 226 3.51 13.74 -13.56
N GLN A 227 4.52 14.11 -12.78
CA GLN A 227 5.67 14.90 -13.24
C GLN A 227 6.99 14.18 -12.98
N MET A 228 8.04 14.60 -13.69
CA MET A 228 9.41 14.16 -13.43
C MET A 228 10.11 15.00 -12.36
N ASN A 229 9.63 16.22 -12.09
CA ASN A 229 10.28 17.18 -11.19
C ASN A 229 9.25 17.81 -10.25
N PRO A 230 9.44 17.76 -8.92
CA PRO A 230 8.52 18.36 -7.94
C PRO A 230 8.43 19.90 -8.00
N ARG A 231 9.29 20.55 -8.79
CA ARG A 231 9.34 22.02 -8.95
C ARG A 231 8.68 22.55 -10.24
N ALA A 232 8.10 21.68 -11.07
CA ALA A 232 7.57 22.04 -12.38
C ALA A 232 6.07 22.37 -12.36
#